data_AF-A0A7C3A9Q8-F1
#
_entry.id   AF-A0A7C3A9Q8-F1
#
_cell.length_a   1.000
_cell.length_b   1.000
_cell.length_c   1.000
_cell.angle_alpha   90.00
_cell.angle_beta   90.00
_cell.angle_gamma   90.00
#
_symmetry.space_group_name_H-M   'P 1'
#
loop_
_entity.id
_entity.type
_entity.pdbx_description
1 polymer ?
#
loop_
_entity_poly.entity_id
_entity_poly.type
_entity_poly.pdbx_seq_one_letter_code
_entity_poly.pdbx_strand_id
1 'polypeptide(L)'
;MRSDVIALLTDRLGADVVDALEGLMDEKIRASAVTKDEYREILSRLDLLENNYQHLSGEVSELKRIMMEFMRDVDARFDKVNERIDKINDRIDERFDQLNARIDSMIRWTVGTVALFGIL
;
A
#
# COMPACT_ATOMS: atom_id res chain seq x y z
N MET A 1 0.71 50.26 28.06
CA MET A 1 1.09 48.91 28.57
C MET A 1 2.60 48.69 28.63
N ARG A 2 3.34 48.68 27.52
CA ARG A 2 4.82 48.46 27.56
C ARG A 2 5.56 49.58 28.31
N SER A 3 5.12 50.82 28.11
CA SER A 3 5.68 52.02 28.76
C SER A 3 5.41 52.09 30.27
N ASP A 4 4.25 51.62 30.74
CA ASP A 4 3.88 51.68 32.16
C ASP A 4 4.67 50.67 32.98
N VAL A 5 4.94 49.50 32.40
CA VAL A 5 5.73 48.43 33.03
C VAL A 5 7.20 48.84 33.13
N ILE A 6 7.76 49.47 32.09
CA ILE A 6 9.14 49.98 32.11
C ILE A 6 9.29 51.06 33.18
N ALA A 7 8.37 52.02 33.25
CA ALA A 7 8.41 53.08 34.26
C ALA A 7 8.36 52.54 35.70
N LEU A 8 7.51 51.53 35.95
CA LEU A 8 7.42 50.88 37.26
C LEU A 8 8.68 50.10 37.62
N LEU A 9 9.29 49.42 36.64
CA LEU A 9 10.54 48.70 36.84
C LEU A 9 11.71 49.66 37.08
N THR A 10 11.75 50.81 36.39
CA THR A 10 12.79 51.83 36.57
C THR A 10 12.74 52.44 37.96
N ASP A 11 11.53 52.71 38.48
CA ASP A 11 11.32 53.23 39.84
C ASP A 11 11.73 52.21 40.92
N ARG A 12 11.48 50.92 40.68
CA ARG A 12 11.71 49.85 41.67
C ARG A 12 13.13 49.26 41.66
N LEU A 13 13.75 49.17 40.50
CA LEU A 13 15.00 48.42 40.28
C LEU A 13 16.16 49.33 39.85
N GLY A 14 15.89 50.60 39.54
CA GLY A 14 16.87 51.54 38.98
C GLY A 14 17.04 51.40 37.47
N ALA A 15 17.38 52.52 36.82
CA ALA A 15 17.51 52.60 35.36
C ALA A 15 18.55 51.62 34.80
N ASP A 16 19.69 51.48 35.47
CA ASP A 16 20.79 50.60 35.02
C ASP A 16 20.37 49.13 34.91
N VAL A 17 19.52 48.66 35.82
CA VAL A 17 19.02 47.28 35.82
C VAL A 17 17.99 47.08 34.72
N VAL A 18 17.15 48.08 34.48
CA VAL A 18 16.14 48.04 33.40
C VAL A 18 16.81 48.05 32.03
N ASP A 19 17.82 48.89 31.82
CA ASP A 19 18.59 48.95 30.57
C ASP A 19 19.31 47.62 30.29
N ALA A 20 19.90 47.00 31.32
CA ALA A 20 20.49 45.67 31.19
C ALA A 20 19.45 44.60 30.82
N LEU A 21 18.25 44.69 31.40
CA LEU A 21 17.16 43.74 31.14
C LEU A 21 16.55 43.92 29.74
N GLU A 22 16.44 45.17 29.26
CA GLU A 22 16.07 45.47 27.88
C GLU A 22 17.10 44.90 26.90
N GLY A 23 18.40 45.11 27.17
CA GLY A 23 19.48 44.54 26.36
C GLY A 23 19.42 43.02 26.26
N LEU A 24 19.23 42.32 27.38
CA LEU A 24 19.09 40.85 27.41
C LEU A 24 17.85 40.37 26.67
N MET A 25 16.73 41.08 26.78
CA MET A 25 15.52 40.76 26.03
C MET A 25 15.72 40.97 24.53
N ASP A 26 16.36 42.06 24.12
CA ASP A 26 16.61 42.36 22.71
C ASP A 26 17.58 41.35 22.08
N GLU A 27 18.62 40.98 22.82
CA GLU A 27 19.55 39.91 22.45
C GLU A 27 18.82 38.58 22.29
N LYS A 28 17.98 38.20 23.26
CA LYS A 28 17.26 36.91 23.24
C LYS A 28 16.17 36.87 22.18
N ILE A 29 15.48 37.98 21.94
CA ILE A 29 14.52 38.13 20.85
C ILE A 29 15.25 38.00 19.51
N ARG A 30 16.37 38.69 19.28
CA ARG A 30 17.13 38.54 18.03
C ARG A 30 17.69 37.14 17.83
N ALA A 31 18.14 36.48 18.91
CA ALA A 31 18.68 35.13 18.84
C ALA A 31 17.63 34.04 18.59
N SER A 32 16.36 34.30 18.96
CA SER A 32 15.29 33.28 18.94
C SER A 32 14.12 33.61 18.02
N ALA A 33 14.00 34.84 17.53
CA ALA A 33 12.91 35.27 16.68
C ALA A 33 13.19 34.87 15.23
N VAL A 34 12.27 34.10 14.66
CA VAL A 34 12.18 33.90 13.22
C VAL A 34 11.70 35.22 12.62
N THR A 35 12.43 35.72 11.64
CA THR A 35 12.09 36.96 10.94
C THR A 35 10.80 36.79 10.15
N LYS A 36 10.09 37.89 9.88
CA LYS A 36 8.86 37.86 9.09
C LYS A 36 9.07 37.27 7.68
N ASP A 37 10.27 37.46 7.11
CA ASP A 37 10.60 36.95 5.78
C ASP A 37 10.89 35.45 5.81
N GLU A 38 11.58 34.93 6.82
CA GLU A 38 11.72 33.47 7.05
C GLU A 38 10.36 32.81 7.25
N TYR A 39 9.44 33.47 7.97
CA TYR A 39 8.08 32.95 8.16
C TYR A 39 7.30 32.86 6.85
N ARG A 40 7.44 33.86 5.97
CA ARG A 40 6.84 33.84 4.63
C ARG A 40 7.43 32.74 3.77
N GLU A 41 8.74 32.54 3.84
CA GLU A 41 9.41 31.47 3.11
C GLU A 41 8.92 30.09 3.56
N ILE A 42 8.79 29.86 4.87
CA ILE A 42 8.23 28.62 5.42
C ILE A 42 6.81 28.38 4.90
N LEU A 43 5.96 29.40 4.86
CA LEU A 43 4.60 29.28 4.33
C LEU A 43 4.61 28.92 2.84
N SER A 44 5.44 29.57 2.02
CA SER A 44 5.55 29.21 0.60
C SER A 44 6.05 27.78 0.39
N ARG A 45 6.98 27.29 1.23
CA ARG A 45 7.42 25.89 1.19
C ARG A 45 6.30 24.93 1.62
N LEU A 46 5.47 25.33 2.57
CA LEU A 46 4.32 24.56 3.01
C LEU A 46 3.27 24.44 1.90
N ASP A 47 2.99 25.54 1.19
CA ASP A 47 2.07 25.55 0.05
C ASP A 47 2.56 24.58 -1.05
N LEU A 48 3.88 24.58 -1.34
CA LEU A 48 4.46 23.65 -2.30
C LEU A 48 4.31 22.20 -1.83
N LEU A 49 4.54 21.94 -0.53
CA LEU A 49 4.42 20.61 0.05
C LEU A 49 2.97 20.10 0.03
N GLU A 50 2.00 20.97 0.29
CA GLU A 50 0.58 20.66 0.19
C GLU A 50 0.20 20.29 -1.25
N ASN A 51 0.65 21.08 -2.24
CA ASN A 51 0.42 20.76 -3.65
C ASN A 51 1.03 19.41 -4.06
N ASN A 52 2.26 19.13 -3.64
CA ASN A 52 2.92 17.85 -3.90
C ASN A 52 2.18 16.68 -3.22
N TYR A 53 1.69 16.88 -2.01
CA TYR A 53 0.89 15.88 -1.30
C TYR A 53 -0.42 15.58 -2.03
N GLN A 54 -1.13 16.61 -2.50
CA GLN A 54 -2.36 16.42 -3.27
C GLN A 54 -2.10 15.67 -4.58
N HIS A 55 -1.01 16.00 -5.27
CA HIS A 55 -0.60 15.28 -6.48
C HIS A 55 -0.31 13.81 -6.21
N LEU A 56 0.53 13.52 -5.21
CA LEU A 56 0.88 12.15 -4.82
C LEU A 56 -0.36 11.35 -4.36
N SER A 57 -1.26 11.98 -3.62
CA SER A 57 -2.53 11.37 -3.21
C SER A 57 -3.39 10.97 -4.42
N GLY A 58 -3.40 11.81 -5.47
CA GLY A 58 -4.02 11.50 -6.75
C GLY A 58 -3.39 10.30 -7.45
N GLU A 59 -2.06 10.28 -7.59
CA GLU A 59 -1.33 9.17 -8.21
C GLU A 59 -1.55 7.85 -7.45
N VAL A 60 -1.51 7.87 -6.12
CA VAL A 60 -1.78 6.70 -5.28
C VAL A 60 -3.20 6.19 -5.46
N SER A 61 -4.18 7.09 -5.58
CA SER A 61 -5.58 6.72 -5.80
C SER A 61 -5.76 6.04 -7.16
N GLU A 62 -5.11 6.57 -8.19
CA GLU A 62 -5.14 5.97 -9.53
C GLU A 62 -4.42 4.61 -9.58
N LEU A 63 -3.26 4.50 -8.92
CA LEU A 63 -2.54 3.23 -8.80
C LEU A 63 -3.41 2.17 -8.11
N LYS A 64 -4.12 2.52 -7.04
CA LYS A 64 -5.06 1.61 -6.37
C LYS A 64 -6.16 1.15 -7.32
N ARG A 65 -6.70 2.05 -8.14
CA ARG A 65 -7.74 1.72 -9.14
C ARG A 65 -7.22 0.71 -10.15
N ILE A 66 -6.06 0.97 -10.74
CA ILE A 66 -5.41 0.06 -11.70
C ILE A 66 -5.14 -1.30 -11.05
N MET A 67 -4.67 -1.32 -9.81
CA MET A 67 -4.39 -2.58 -9.11
C MET A 67 -5.66 -3.40 -8.84
N MET A 68 -6.76 -2.75 -8.48
CA MET A 68 -8.06 -3.42 -8.33
C MET A 68 -8.58 -4.00 -9.65
N GLU A 69 -8.43 -3.26 -10.75
CA GLU A 69 -8.81 -3.75 -12.10
C GLU A 69 -7.94 -4.93 -12.53
N PHE A 70 -6.63 -4.85 -12.29
CA PHE A 70 -5.70 -5.94 -12.58
C PHE A 70 -6.04 -7.20 -11.77
N MET A 71 -6.30 -7.07 -10.46
CA MET A 71 -6.71 -8.20 -9.62
C MET A 71 -7.98 -8.87 -10.15
N ARG A 72 -8.98 -8.08 -10.57
CA ARG A 72 -10.21 -8.61 -11.17
C ARG A 72 -9.96 -9.36 -12.48
N ASP A 73 -9.09 -8.83 -13.36
CA ASP A 73 -8.75 -9.52 -14.61
C ASP A 73 -8.01 -10.84 -14.33
N VAL A 74 -7.11 -10.84 -13.35
CA VAL A 74 -6.38 -12.03 -12.91
C VAL A 74 -7.33 -13.08 -12.37
N ASP A 75 -8.24 -12.72 -11.46
CA ASP A 75 -9.25 -13.64 -10.91
C ASP A 75 -10.09 -14.26 -12.04
N ALA A 76 -10.61 -13.44 -12.95
CA ALA A 76 -11.40 -13.93 -14.09
C ALA A 76 -10.61 -14.87 -15.02
N ARG A 77 -9.30 -14.66 -15.17
CA ARG A 77 -8.43 -15.59 -15.92
C ARG A 77 -8.20 -16.88 -15.17
N PHE A 78 -8.01 -16.82 -13.84
CA PHE A 78 -7.87 -18.01 -13.01
C PHE A 78 -9.14 -18.87 -13.02
N ASP A 79 -10.32 -18.26 -12.95
CA ASP A 79 -11.60 -18.97 -13.08
C ASP A 79 -11.68 -19.74 -14.41
N LYS A 80 -11.33 -19.09 -15.53
CA LYS A 80 -11.27 -19.74 -16.85
C LYS A 80 -10.23 -20.86 -16.92
N VAL A 81 -9.12 -20.74 -16.21
CA VAL A 81 -8.10 -21.79 -16.13
C VAL A 81 -8.64 -22.98 -15.34
N ASN A 82 -9.29 -22.74 -14.19
CA ASN A 82 -9.92 -23.78 -13.39
C ASN A 82 -10.97 -24.54 -14.21
N GLU A 83 -11.87 -23.84 -14.91
CA GLU A 83 -12.85 -24.49 -15.79
C GLU A 83 -12.21 -25.36 -16.88
N ARG A 84 -11.06 -24.94 -17.42
CA ARG A 84 -10.32 -25.74 -18.41
C ARG A 84 -9.69 -26.96 -17.78
N ILE A 85 -9.17 -26.85 -16.56
CA ILE A 85 -8.61 -27.97 -15.80
C ILE A 85 -9.70 -28.98 -15.49
N ASP A 86 -10.87 -28.54 -15.02
CA ASP A 86 -12.02 -29.42 -14.74
C ASP A 86 -12.43 -30.19 -16.00
N LYS A 87 -12.57 -29.50 -17.15
CA LYS A 87 -12.85 -30.15 -18.44
C LYS A 87 -11.75 -31.08 -18.95
N ILE A 88 -10.51 -30.92 -18.48
CA ILE A 88 -9.41 -31.83 -18.79
C ILE A 88 -9.52 -33.06 -17.90
N ASN A 89 -9.79 -32.89 -16.60
CA ASN A 89 -10.00 -33.98 -15.65
C ASN A 89 -11.16 -34.87 -16.09
N ASP A 90 -12.32 -34.29 -16.43
CA ASP A 90 -13.49 -35.05 -16.92
C ASP A 90 -13.13 -35.91 -18.14
N ARG A 91 -12.38 -35.34 -19.10
CA ARG A 91 -11.94 -36.06 -20.31
C ARG A 91 -10.91 -37.14 -20.01
N ILE A 92 -10.10 -36.97 -18.97
CA ILE A 92 -9.15 -37.97 -18.52
C ILE A 92 -9.91 -39.14 -17.88
N ASP A 93 -10.88 -38.86 -17.01
CA ASP A 93 -11.72 -39.87 -16.36
C ASP A 93 -12.49 -40.70 -17.40
N GLU A 94 -13.13 -40.04 -18.37
CA GLU A 94 -13.81 -40.74 -19.48
C GLU A 94 -12.86 -41.66 -20.27
N ARG A 95 -11.61 -41.23 -20.50
CA ARG A 95 -10.60 -42.04 -21.20
C ARG A 95 -10.15 -43.22 -20.35
N PHE A 96 -10.02 -43.05 -19.03
CA PHE A 96 -9.70 -44.14 -18.13
C PHE A 96 -10.83 -45.16 -18.06
N ASP A 97 -12.09 -44.73 -18.00
CA ASP A 97 -13.24 -45.62 -18.02
C ASP A 97 -13.30 -46.45 -19.32
N GLN A 98 -13.07 -45.81 -20.47
CA GLN A 98 -12.97 -46.51 -21.76
C GLN A 98 -11.80 -47.50 -21.79
N LEU A 99 -10.65 -47.14 -21.20
CA LEU A 99 -9.50 -48.03 -21.10
C LEU A 99 -9.82 -49.25 -20.23
N ASN A 100 -10.43 -49.03 -19.05
CA ASN A 100 -10.84 -50.09 -18.14
C ASN A 100 -11.81 -51.06 -18.81
N ALA A 101 -12.82 -50.56 -19.53
CA ALA A 101 -13.76 -51.41 -20.27
C ALA A 101 -13.07 -52.27 -21.35
N ARG A 102 -12.07 -51.72 -22.06
CA ARG A 102 -11.27 -52.47 -23.03
C ARG A 102 -10.41 -53.53 -22.36
N ILE A 103 -9.78 -53.20 -21.23
CA ILE A 103 -8.98 -54.14 -20.44
C ILE A 103 -9.86 -55.29 -19.94
N ASP A 104 -11.03 -55.00 -19.38
CA ASP A 104 -11.98 -56.02 -18.92
C ASP A 104 -12.42 -56.95 -20.05
N SER A 105 -12.71 -56.39 -21.23
CA SER A 105 -13.05 -57.18 -22.42
C SER A 105 -11.90 -58.11 -22.83
N MET A 106 -10.66 -57.59 -22.86
CA MET A 106 -9.47 -58.39 -23.16
C MET A 106 -9.27 -59.50 -22.13
N ILE A 107 -9.41 -59.21 -20.83
CA ILE A 107 -9.29 -60.21 -19.75
C ILE A 107 -10.34 -61.31 -19.91
N ARG A 108 -11.60 -60.95 -20.19
CA ARG A 108 -12.67 -61.95 -20.42
C ARG A 108 -12.33 -62.86 -21.60
N TRP A 109 -11.81 -62.30 -22.69
CA TRP A 109 -11.40 -63.07 -23.86
C TRP A 109 -10.23 -64.00 -23.54
N THR A 110 -9.18 -63.52 -22.87
CA THR A 110 -8.01 -64.35 -22.53
C THR A 110 -8.34 -65.45 -21.54
N VAL A 111 -9.20 -65.19 -20.55
CA VAL A 111 -9.70 -66.24 -19.65
C VAL A 111 -10.48 -67.29 -20.43
N GLY A 112 -11.34 -66.86 -21.36
CA GLY A 112 -12.08 -67.77 -22.24
C GLY A 112 -11.16 -68.64 -23.11
N THR A 113 -10.12 -68.07 -23.71
CA THR A 113 -9.16 -68.86 -24.51
C THR A 113 -8.36 -69.83 -23.65
N VAL A 114 -7.87 -69.40 -22.49
CA VAL A 114 -7.16 -70.30 -21.56
C VAL A 114 -8.06 -71.43 -21.09
N ALA A 115 -9.35 -71.19 -20.81
CA ALA A 115 -10.30 -72.24 -20.43
C ALA A 115 -10.57 -73.25 -21.57
N LEU A 116 -10.63 -72.78 -22.82
CA LEU A 116 -10.83 -73.65 -23.99
C LEU A 116 -9.62 -74.54 -24.29
N PHE A 117 -8.40 -74.04 -24.08
CA PHE A 117 -7.17 -74.76 -24.40
C PHE A 117 -6.51 -75.47 -23.20
N GLY A 118 -6.83 -75.08 -21.97
CA GLY A 118 -6.19 -75.57 -20.74
C GLY A 118 -6.93 -76.69 -19.99
N ILE A 119 -8.08 -77.16 -20.49
CA ILE A 119 -8.86 -78.28 -19.91
C ILE A 119 -8.61 -79.61 -20.68
N LEU A 120 -7.87 -79.59 -21.80
CA LEU A 120 -7.48 -80.81 -22.53
C LEU A 120 -6.13 -81.38 -22.07
#